data_AF-A0A7W5J269-F1
#
_entry.id   AF-A0A7W5J269-F1
#
_cell.length_a   1.000
_cell.length_b   1.000
_cell.length_c   1.000
_cell.angle_alpha   90.00
_cell.angle_beta   90.00
_cell.angle_gamma   90.00
#
_symmetry.space_group_name_H-M   'P 1'
#
loop_
_entity.id
_entity.type
_entity.pdbx_description
1 polymer ?
#
loop_
_entity_poly.entity_id
_entity_poly.type
_entity_poly.pdbx_seq_one_letter_code
_entity_poly.pdbx_strand_id
1 'polypeptide(L)'
;MSLSLLEQLIESLRVLPGVGQKTAQRMAYHLLEREREGGKHLAETLSVALERIGHCSQCRDFTEGEICAICASGSRDRHLLCAVESPADRLAIEQATGYRGVYFILQGRLSPLDGIGPRELGLEQLGERLKQGEISELIIATNPTVEGEATAHYLAQLARQHNVKPSRLAHGVPLGGELEYVDRGTLSHAFGSRSEMP
;
A
#
# COMPACT_ATOMS: atom_id res chain seq x y z
N MET A 1 -34.83 20.50 9.26
CA MET A 1 -34.64 21.24 8.00
C MET A 1 -33.71 20.43 7.13
N SER A 2 -34.09 20.15 5.89
CA SER A 2 -33.21 19.49 4.92
C SER A 2 -32.09 20.44 4.54
N LEU A 3 -30.84 19.95 4.53
CA LEU A 3 -29.70 20.69 4.01
C LEU A 3 -29.96 21.11 2.56
N SER A 4 -29.55 22.32 2.19
CA SER A 4 -29.50 22.75 0.79
C SER A 4 -28.57 21.84 -0.02
N LEU A 5 -28.78 21.74 -1.35
CA LEU A 5 -27.92 20.92 -2.21
C LEU A 5 -26.45 21.36 -2.16
N LEU A 6 -26.19 22.64 -1.94
CA LEU A 6 -24.85 23.17 -1.76
C LEU A 6 -24.20 22.64 -0.47
N GLU A 7 -24.93 22.65 0.64
CA GLU A 7 -24.43 22.11 1.92
C GLU A 7 -24.20 20.60 1.85
N GLN A 8 -25.07 19.87 1.15
CA GLN A 8 -24.89 18.43 0.93
C GLN A 8 -23.60 18.15 0.14
N LEU A 9 -23.33 18.89 -0.95
CA LEU A 9 -22.09 18.75 -1.72
C LEU A 9 -20.85 19.04 -0.86
N ILE A 10 -20.90 20.10 -0.05
CA ILE A 10 -19.80 20.45 0.86
C ILE A 10 -19.56 19.33 1.87
N GLU A 11 -20.61 18.76 2.46
CA GLU A 11 -20.46 17.67 3.41
C GLU A 11 -19.94 16.40 2.74
N SER A 12 -20.43 16.04 1.55
CA SER A 12 -19.97 14.85 0.82
C SER A 12 -18.48 14.92 0.47
N LEU A 13 -17.94 16.10 0.14
CA LEU A 13 -16.51 16.26 -0.16
C LEU A 13 -15.60 16.03 1.06
N ARG A 14 -16.12 16.10 2.29
CA ARG A 14 -15.35 15.93 3.53
C ARG A 14 -15.01 14.48 3.85
N VAL A 15 -15.56 13.51 3.11
CA VAL A 15 -15.17 12.10 3.23
C VAL A 15 -13.71 11.86 2.78
N LEU A 16 -13.16 12.78 1.97
CA LEU A 16 -11.80 12.67 1.44
C LEU A 16 -10.76 13.04 2.52
N PRO A 17 -9.66 12.28 2.63
CA PRO A 17 -8.60 12.58 3.58
C PRO A 17 -7.99 13.97 3.31
N GLY A 18 -7.81 14.76 4.38
CA GLY A 18 -7.26 16.13 4.29
C GLY A 18 -8.27 17.21 3.86
N VAL A 19 -9.54 16.87 3.63
CA VAL A 19 -10.58 17.83 3.22
C VAL A 19 -11.46 18.23 4.41
N GLY A 20 -11.13 19.37 5.02
CA GLY A 20 -11.98 20.01 6.04
C GLY A 20 -13.05 20.93 5.46
N GLN A 21 -13.96 21.44 6.31
CA GLN A 21 -15.10 22.29 5.93
C GLN A 21 -14.74 23.42 4.95
N LYS A 22 -13.70 24.22 5.27
CA LYS A 22 -13.29 25.36 4.43
C LYS A 22 -12.77 24.92 3.06
N THR A 23 -12.04 23.80 3.01
CA THR A 23 -11.50 23.24 1.76
C THR A 23 -12.64 22.70 0.89
N ALA A 24 -13.57 21.94 1.48
CA ALA A 24 -14.74 21.43 0.78
C ALA A 24 -15.61 22.55 0.20
N GLN A 25 -15.88 23.62 0.97
CA GLN A 25 -16.60 24.79 0.47
C GLN A 25 -15.92 25.43 -0.73
N ARG A 26 -14.60 25.63 -0.67
CA ARG A 26 -13.82 26.19 -1.79
C ARG A 26 -13.89 25.31 -3.03
N MET A 27 -13.80 23.99 -2.87
CA MET A 27 -13.93 23.02 -3.97
C MET A 27 -15.33 23.08 -4.59
N ALA A 28 -16.38 23.06 -3.77
CA ALA A 28 -17.77 23.12 -4.23
C ALA A 28 -18.03 24.40 -5.06
N TYR A 29 -17.56 25.55 -4.59
CA TYR A 29 -17.79 26.82 -5.29
C TYR A 29 -17.01 26.86 -6.61
N HIS A 30 -15.77 26.36 -6.62
CA HIS A 30 -14.97 26.26 -7.84
C HIS A 30 -15.63 25.40 -8.91
N LEU A 31 -16.16 24.22 -8.56
CA LEU A 31 -16.89 23.35 -9.47
C LEU A 31 -18.16 24.03 -10.01
N LEU A 32 -18.87 24.79 -9.18
CA LEU A 32 -20.13 25.41 -9.58
C LEU A 32 -19.96 26.66 -10.43
N GLU A 33 -18.88 27.42 -10.22
CA GLU A 33 -18.60 28.71 -10.86
C GLU A 33 -17.70 28.60 -12.09
N ARG A 34 -16.69 27.72 -12.06
CA ARG A 34 -15.62 27.70 -13.07
C ARG A 34 -15.50 26.36 -13.79
N GLU A 35 -15.75 25.24 -13.10
CA GLU A 35 -15.48 23.88 -13.61
C GLU A 35 -16.73 23.00 -13.61
N ARG A 36 -17.85 23.52 -14.13
CA ARG A 36 -19.14 22.80 -14.07
C ARG A 36 -19.14 21.51 -14.89
N GLU A 37 -18.52 21.53 -16.07
CA GLU A 37 -18.34 20.31 -16.87
C GLU A 37 -17.32 19.36 -16.23
N GLY A 38 -16.23 19.90 -15.66
CA GLY A 38 -15.28 19.11 -14.87
C GLY A 38 -15.94 18.40 -13.68
N GLY A 39 -16.87 19.07 -12.99
CA GLY A 39 -17.65 18.49 -11.90
C GLY A 39 -18.58 17.37 -12.33
N LYS A 40 -19.23 17.48 -13.50
CA LYS A 40 -20.05 16.38 -14.06
C LYS A 40 -19.18 15.17 -14.42
N HIS A 41 -18.08 15.42 -15.12
CA HIS A 41 -17.14 14.36 -15.50
C HIS A 41 -16.54 13.66 -14.28
N LEU A 42 -16.19 14.42 -13.23
CA LEU A 42 -15.72 13.87 -11.96
C LEU A 42 -16.78 12.97 -11.32
N ALA A 43 -18.04 13.39 -11.26
CA ALA A 43 -19.12 12.61 -10.66
C ALA A 43 -19.33 11.27 -11.40
N GLU A 44 -19.37 11.30 -12.74
CA GLU A 44 -19.49 10.09 -13.56
C GLU A 44 -18.29 9.16 -13.36
N THR A 45 -17.07 9.70 -13.43
CA THR A 45 -15.84 8.91 -13.31
C THR A 45 -15.72 8.29 -11.92
N LEU A 46 -16.05 9.03 -10.86
CA LEU A 46 -16.05 8.52 -9.49
C LEU A 46 -17.06 7.38 -9.31
N SER A 47 -18.28 7.54 -9.84
CA SER A 47 -19.30 6.48 -9.78
C SER A 47 -18.82 5.21 -10.46
N VAL A 48 -18.31 5.33 -11.70
CA VAL A 48 -17.81 4.18 -12.47
C VAL A 48 -16.60 3.54 -11.80
N ALA A 49 -15.67 4.33 -11.26
CA ALA A 49 -14.48 3.82 -10.60
C ALA A 49 -14.82 3.03 -9.33
N LEU A 50 -15.73 3.54 -8.49
CA LEU A 50 -16.17 2.85 -7.28
C LEU A 50 -16.90 1.53 -7.57
N GLU A 51 -17.54 1.40 -8.74
CA GLU A 51 -18.21 0.17 -9.17
C GLU A 51 -17.26 -0.83 -9.83
N ARG A 52 -16.32 -0.37 -10.64
CA ARG A 52 -15.50 -1.24 -11.51
C ARG A 52 -14.14 -1.58 -10.96
N ILE A 53 -13.55 -0.72 -10.13
CA ILE A 53 -12.21 -0.98 -9.58
C ILE A 53 -12.36 -1.89 -8.37
N GLY A 54 -11.95 -3.14 -8.54
CA GLY A 54 -11.88 -4.14 -7.48
C GLY A 54 -10.43 -4.42 -7.09
N HIS A 55 -10.22 -5.62 -6.57
CA HIS A 55 -8.92 -6.12 -6.18
C HIS A 55 -8.52 -7.34 -7.00
N CYS A 56 -7.25 -7.41 -7.37
CA CYS A 56 -6.67 -8.54 -8.06
C CYS A 56 -6.79 -9.81 -7.20
N SER A 57 -7.27 -10.91 -7.77
CA SER A 57 -7.43 -12.19 -7.06
C SER A 57 -6.11 -12.87 -6.69
N GLN A 58 -4.96 -12.37 -7.15
CA GLN A 58 -3.63 -12.89 -6.80
C GLN A 58 -2.82 -11.99 -5.86
N CYS A 59 -2.82 -10.68 -6.11
CA CYS A 59 -1.99 -9.73 -5.38
C CYS A 59 -2.76 -8.68 -4.58
N ARG A 60 -4.08 -8.62 -4.71
CA ARG A 60 -4.96 -7.66 -4.02
C ARG A 60 -4.73 -6.18 -4.35
N ASP A 61 -3.95 -5.87 -5.38
CA ASP A 61 -3.82 -4.51 -5.93
C ASP A 61 -5.09 -4.08 -6.69
N PHE A 62 -5.26 -2.79 -6.92
CA PHE A 62 -6.40 -2.26 -7.67
C PHE A 62 -6.36 -2.69 -9.15
N THR A 63 -7.51 -3.14 -9.66
CA THR A 63 -7.67 -3.57 -11.05
C THR A 63 -9.14 -3.60 -11.44
N GLU A 64 -9.43 -3.39 -12.72
CA GLU A 64 -10.77 -3.56 -13.31
C GLU A 64 -11.06 -5.02 -13.71
N GLY A 65 -10.00 -5.81 -13.93
CA GLY A 65 -10.11 -7.24 -14.24
C GLY A 65 -9.81 -8.12 -13.02
N GLU A 66 -10.09 -9.42 -13.14
CA GLU A 66 -9.79 -10.42 -12.09
C GLU A 66 -8.30 -10.44 -11.72
N ILE A 67 -7.42 -10.28 -12.71
CA ILE A 67 -5.96 -10.28 -12.56
C ILE A 67 -5.40 -8.94 -13.05
N CYS A 68 -4.56 -8.29 -12.24
CA CYS A 68 -3.91 -7.04 -12.64
C CYS A 68 -2.80 -7.25 -13.68
N ALA A 69 -2.42 -6.18 -14.37
CA ALA A 69 -1.40 -6.21 -15.42
C ALA A 69 -0.03 -6.75 -14.93
N ILE A 70 0.33 -6.54 -13.66
CA ILE A 70 1.59 -7.04 -13.09
C ILE A 70 1.54 -8.57 -12.96
N CYS A 71 0.47 -9.12 -12.40
CA CYS A 71 0.29 -10.58 -12.25
C CYS A 71 0.13 -11.30 -13.59
N ALA A 72 -0.54 -10.66 -14.56
CA ALA A 72 -0.75 -11.21 -15.89
C ALA A 72 0.54 -11.18 -16.76
N SER A 73 1.51 -10.33 -16.43
CA SER A 73 2.71 -10.17 -17.24
C SER A 73 3.63 -11.39 -17.17
N GLY A 74 3.95 -11.97 -18.34
CA GLY A 74 4.95 -13.03 -18.48
C GLY A 74 6.40 -12.53 -18.42
N SER A 75 6.64 -11.21 -18.38
CA SER A 75 7.98 -10.64 -18.26
C SER A 75 8.44 -10.48 -16.80
N ARG A 76 7.55 -10.77 -15.84
CA ARG A 76 7.82 -10.67 -14.40
C ARG A 76 8.38 -11.98 -13.87
N ASP A 77 9.30 -11.88 -12.92
CA ASP A 77 9.82 -13.02 -12.19
C ASP A 77 8.84 -13.44 -11.11
N ARG A 78 8.14 -14.55 -11.34
CA ARG A 78 7.14 -15.05 -10.39
C ARG A 78 7.74 -15.73 -9.17
N HIS A 79 9.04 -16.04 -9.18
CA HIS A 79 9.70 -16.61 -8.01
C HIS A 79 9.93 -15.57 -6.90
N LEU A 80 9.86 -14.27 -7.24
CA LEU A 80 10.04 -13.16 -6.31
C LEU A 80 8.69 -12.52 -5.97
N LEU A 81 8.29 -12.57 -4.70
CA LEU A 81 7.08 -11.92 -4.20
C LEU A 81 7.42 -10.80 -3.21
N CYS A 82 6.95 -9.59 -3.47
CA CYS A 82 7.10 -8.45 -2.57
C CYS A 82 5.79 -8.12 -1.85
N ALA A 83 5.75 -8.32 -0.54
CA ALA A 83 4.61 -7.98 0.30
C ALA A 83 4.72 -6.52 0.79
N VAL A 84 3.69 -5.72 0.52
CA VAL A 84 3.62 -4.28 0.86
C VAL A 84 2.34 -3.95 1.62
N GLU A 85 2.33 -2.87 2.41
CA GLU A 85 1.12 -2.47 3.17
C GLU A 85 0.03 -1.93 2.25
N SER A 86 0.39 -1.11 1.26
CA SER A 86 -0.59 -0.40 0.41
C SER A 86 -0.22 -0.39 -1.09
N PRO A 87 -1.20 -0.08 -1.97
CA PRO A 87 -0.93 0.18 -3.40
C PRO A 87 0.05 1.34 -3.64
N ALA A 88 0.10 2.32 -2.72
CA ALA A 88 1.04 3.43 -2.81
C ALA A 88 2.48 2.96 -2.60
N ASP A 89 2.71 2.05 -1.65
CA ASP A 89 4.03 1.46 -1.40
C ASP A 89 4.51 0.64 -2.60
N ARG A 90 3.60 -0.14 -3.20
CA ARG A 90 3.88 -0.84 -4.47
C ARG A 90 4.34 0.15 -5.54
N LEU A 91 3.58 1.23 -5.74
CA LEU A 91 3.88 2.23 -6.76
C LEU A 91 5.25 2.90 -6.51
N ALA A 92 5.56 3.20 -5.25
CA ALA A 92 6.85 3.78 -4.86
C ALA A 92 8.01 2.84 -5.23
N ILE A 93 7.91 1.54 -4.93
CA ILE A 93 8.93 0.55 -5.27
C ILE A 93 9.05 0.41 -6.80
N GLU A 94 7.92 0.31 -7.51
CA GLU A 94 7.89 0.17 -8.97
C GLU A 94 8.57 1.36 -9.68
N GLN A 95 8.40 2.58 -9.16
CA GLN A 95 8.99 3.79 -9.75
C GLN A 95 10.45 4.00 -9.36
N ALA A 96 10.82 3.65 -8.13
CA ALA A 96 12.16 3.91 -7.59
C ALA A 96 13.17 2.81 -7.94
N THR A 97 12.71 1.63 -8.37
CA THR A 97 13.57 0.46 -8.54
C THR A 97 13.35 -0.22 -9.90
N GLY A 98 14.25 -1.13 -10.26
CA GLY A 98 14.06 -2.04 -11.39
C GLY A 98 13.37 -3.35 -11.02
N TYR A 99 12.58 -3.39 -9.93
CA TYR A 99 12.01 -4.63 -9.41
C TYR A 99 11.13 -5.33 -10.46
N ARG A 100 11.50 -6.57 -10.80
CA ARG A 100 10.81 -7.39 -11.81
C ARG A 100 9.92 -8.47 -11.22
N GLY A 101 9.86 -8.60 -9.90
CA GLY A 101 9.00 -9.57 -9.26
C GLY A 101 7.53 -9.18 -9.26
N VAL A 102 6.72 -9.95 -8.55
CA VAL A 102 5.29 -9.71 -8.36
C VAL A 102 5.01 -9.22 -6.94
N TYR A 103 3.83 -8.67 -6.71
CA TYR A 103 3.48 -8.09 -5.40
C TYR A 103 2.39 -8.87 -4.67
N PHE A 104 2.24 -8.56 -3.39
CA PHE A 104 1.08 -8.86 -2.57
C PHE A 104 0.76 -7.67 -1.66
N ILE A 105 -0.44 -7.12 -1.76
CA ILE A 105 -0.86 -5.91 -1.05
C ILE A 105 -1.67 -6.36 0.17
N LEU A 106 -1.16 -6.05 1.35
CA LEU A 106 -1.78 -6.43 2.63
C LEU A 106 -3.04 -5.62 2.91
N GLN A 107 -3.13 -4.41 2.34
CA GLN A 107 -4.20 -3.42 2.62
C GLN A 107 -4.17 -2.92 4.07
N GLY A 108 -2.96 -2.81 4.64
CA GLY A 108 -2.74 -2.38 6.01
C GLY A 108 -1.64 -3.19 6.70
N ARG A 109 -1.73 -3.25 8.02
CA ARG A 109 -0.80 -3.94 8.93
C ARG A 109 -1.54 -4.44 10.15
N LEU A 110 -0.93 -5.37 10.89
CA LEU A 110 -1.52 -5.96 12.08
C LEU A 110 -1.68 -4.87 13.14
N SER A 111 -2.92 -4.66 13.58
CA SER A 111 -3.25 -3.71 14.65
C SER A 111 -4.30 -4.32 15.56
N PRO A 112 -3.90 -4.94 16.68
CA PRO A 112 -4.85 -5.45 17.67
C PRO A 112 -5.75 -4.35 18.25
N LEU A 113 -5.26 -3.11 18.31
CA LEU A 113 -6.01 -1.95 18.80
C LEU A 113 -7.15 -1.57 17.85
N ASP A 114 -6.91 -1.66 16.53
CA ASP A 114 -7.91 -1.35 15.50
C ASP A 114 -8.72 -2.60 15.08
N GLY A 115 -8.48 -3.75 15.72
CA GLY A 115 -9.13 -5.02 15.39
C GLY A 115 -8.69 -5.61 14.03
N ILE A 116 -7.55 -5.19 13.49
CA ILE A 116 -7.02 -5.67 12.20
C ILE A 116 -6.10 -6.87 12.45
N GLY A 117 -6.57 -8.05 12.07
CA GLY A 117 -5.87 -9.32 12.20
C GLY A 117 -5.37 -9.89 10.87
N PRO A 118 -4.85 -11.13 10.89
CA PRO A 118 -4.33 -11.83 9.71
C PRO A 118 -5.34 -11.98 8.56
N ARG A 119 -6.64 -12.11 8.89
CA ARG A 119 -7.70 -12.33 7.90
C ARG A 119 -7.93 -11.07 7.07
N GLU A 120 -7.99 -9.92 7.71
CA GLU A 120 -8.17 -8.61 7.07
C GLU A 120 -6.99 -8.28 6.14
N LEU A 121 -5.79 -8.71 6.55
CA LEU A 121 -4.57 -8.59 5.74
C LEU A 121 -4.41 -9.66 4.65
N GLY A 122 -5.40 -10.52 4.46
CA GLY A 122 -5.38 -11.55 3.41
C GLY A 122 -4.25 -12.57 3.58
N LEU A 123 -3.78 -12.81 4.80
CA LEU A 123 -2.64 -13.70 5.04
C LEU A 123 -2.96 -15.17 4.75
N GLU A 124 -4.24 -15.56 4.81
CA GLU A 124 -4.69 -16.88 4.35
C GLU A 124 -4.45 -17.06 2.85
N GLN A 125 -4.84 -16.07 2.04
CA GLN A 125 -4.62 -16.09 0.60
C GLN A 125 -3.12 -16.07 0.26
N LEU A 126 -2.33 -15.29 1.01
CA LEU A 126 -0.87 -15.29 0.87
C LEU A 126 -0.30 -16.67 1.18
N GLY A 127 -0.70 -17.29 2.28
CA GLY A 127 -0.25 -18.63 2.68
C GLY A 127 -0.54 -19.68 1.61
N GLU A 128 -1.77 -19.69 1.06
CA GLU A 128 -2.13 -20.59 -0.05
C GLU A 128 -1.29 -20.30 -1.31
N ARG A 129 -0.98 -19.04 -1.61
CA ARG A 129 -0.10 -18.68 -2.73
C ARG A 129 1.34 -19.17 -2.53
N LEU A 130 1.88 -19.06 -1.31
CA LEU A 130 3.22 -19.56 -0.98
C LEU A 130 3.28 -21.09 -1.06
N LYS A 131 2.22 -21.76 -0.62
CA LYS A 131 2.08 -23.24 -0.63
C LYS A 131 2.12 -23.84 -2.04
N GLN A 132 1.74 -23.08 -3.08
CA GLN A 132 1.81 -23.55 -4.47
C GLN A 132 3.25 -23.83 -4.95
N GLY A 133 4.26 -23.30 -4.25
CA GLY A 133 5.68 -23.60 -4.51
C GLY A 133 6.32 -22.83 -5.68
N GLU A 134 5.60 -21.87 -6.29
CA GLU A 134 6.17 -20.99 -7.32
C GLU A 134 7.13 -19.96 -6.71
N ILE A 135 6.85 -19.46 -5.50
CA ILE A 135 7.63 -18.40 -4.85
C ILE A 135 8.87 -18.99 -4.16
N SER A 136 10.05 -18.45 -4.44
CA SER A 136 11.30 -18.80 -3.76
C SER A 136 11.70 -17.79 -2.69
N GLU A 137 11.31 -16.52 -2.86
CA GLU A 137 11.60 -15.42 -1.93
C GLU A 137 10.38 -14.55 -1.66
N LEU A 138 10.12 -14.28 -0.38
CA LEU A 138 9.17 -13.27 0.08
C LEU A 138 9.94 -12.05 0.60
N ILE A 139 9.96 -11.00 -0.20
CA ILE A 139 10.50 -9.69 0.19
C ILE A 139 9.43 -8.96 1.01
N ILE A 140 9.76 -8.62 2.25
CA ILE A 140 8.86 -7.97 3.19
C ILE A 140 9.16 -6.48 3.18
N ALA A 141 8.25 -5.71 2.60
CA ALA A 141 8.33 -4.26 2.41
C ALA A 141 7.22 -3.52 3.18
N THR A 142 6.96 -3.95 4.42
CA THR A 142 6.15 -3.18 5.38
C THR A 142 6.93 -1.99 5.93
N ASN A 143 6.22 -0.99 6.43
CA ASN A 143 6.82 0.23 6.97
C ASN A 143 7.57 -0.05 8.28
N PRO A 144 8.63 0.71 8.61
CA PRO A 144 9.39 0.54 9.86
C PRO A 144 8.67 1.14 11.07
N THR A 145 7.39 0.82 11.27
CA THR A 145 6.62 1.14 12.48
C THR A 145 6.52 -0.08 13.39
N VAL A 146 6.08 0.09 14.63
CA VAL A 146 5.91 -1.04 15.58
C VAL A 146 4.98 -2.11 15.00
N GLU A 147 3.84 -1.69 14.43
CA GLU A 147 2.87 -2.57 13.79
C GLU A 147 3.42 -3.16 12.48
N GLY A 148 4.17 -2.38 11.71
CA GLY A 148 4.81 -2.83 10.48
C GLY A 148 5.89 -3.90 10.73
N GLU A 149 6.64 -3.78 11.82
CA GLU A 149 7.63 -4.78 12.28
C GLU A 149 6.97 -6.05 12.82
N ALA A 150 5.88 -5.91 13.59
CA ALA A 150 5.08 -7.06 14.03
C ALA A 150 4.52 -7.83 12.82
N THR A 151 4.00 -7.11 11.83
CA THR A 151 3.51 -7.66 10.56
C THR A 151 4.66 -8.33 9.79
N ALA A 152 5.83 -7.71 9.72
CA ALA A 152 7.00 -8.27 9.06
C ALA A 152 7.43 -9.60 9.70
N HIS A 153 7.46 -9.66 11.04
CA HIS A 153 7.82 -10.88 11.75
C HIS A 153 6.82 -12.01 11.46
N TYR A 154 5.52 -11.71 11.43
CA TYR A 154 4.49 -12.67 11.08
C TYR A 154 4.67 -13.20 9.65
N LEU A 155 4.87 -12.30 8.67
CA LEU A 155 5.10 -12.66 7.27
C LEU A 155 6.34 -13.55 7.12
N ALA A 156 7.41 -13.25 7.87
CA ALA A 156 8.63 -14.05 7.84
C ALA A 156 8.41 -15.47 8.39
N GLN A 157 7.59 -15.62 9.44
CA GLN A 157 7.22 -16.95 9.94
C GLN A 157 6.37 -17.72 8.94
N LEU A 158 5.37 -17.06 8.33
CA LEU A 158 4.52 -17.66 7.30
C LEU A 158 5.34 -18.14 6.09
N ALA A 159 6.29 -17.31 5.60
CA ALA A 159 7.19 -17.71 4.52
C ALA A 159 8.00 -18.97 4.86
N ARG A 160 8.59 -19.02 6.05
CA ARG A 160 9.39 -20.18 6.51
C ARG A 160 8.57 -21.46 6.62
N GLN A 161 7.31 -21.37 7.06
CA GLN A 161 6.40 -22.52 7.12
C GLN A 161 6.18 -23.16 5.74
N HIS A 162 6.28 -22.38 4.67
CA HIS A 162 6.12 -22.82 3.28
C HIS A 162 7.46 -23.01 2.55
N ASN A 163 8.60 -23.06 3.25
CA ASN A 163 9.94 -23.17 2.66
C ASN A 163 10.32 -22.02 1.70
N VAL A 164 9.71 -20.85 1.87
CA VAL A 164 10.04 -19.64 1.12
C VAL A 164 11.03 -18.80 1.94
N LYS A 165 12.06 -18.26 1.29
CA LYS A 165 13.06 -17.43 1.95
C LYS A 165 12.47 -16.04 2.26
N PRO A 166 12.32 -15.63 3.54
CA PRO A 166 11.96 -14.25 3.83
C PRO A 166 13.18 -13.34 3.70
N SER A 167 13.00 -12.17 3.10
CA SER A 167 13.95 -11.06 3.15
C SER A 167 13.24 -9.78 3.58
N ARG A 168 14.00 -8.82 4.11
CA ARG A 168 13.48 -7.54 4.62
C ARG A 168 14.22 -6.41 3.91
N LEU A 169 13.51 -5.35 3.57
CA LEU A 169 14.17 -4.12 3.12
C LEU A 169 15.13 -3.61 4.20
N ALA A 170 16.27 -3.09 3.78
CA ALA A 170 17.21 -2.47 4.70
C ALA A 170 16.60 -1.19 5.28
N HIS A 171 16.75 -1.00 6.60
CA HIS A 171 16.38 0.22 7.29
C HIS A 171 17.62 0.89 7.84
N GLY A 172 17.76 2.19 7.62
CA GLY A 172 18.92 2.92 8.09
C GLY A 172 18.95 4.36 7.61
N VAL A 173 20.16 4.93 7.63
CA VAL A 173 20.41 6.32 7.29
C VAL A 173 20.12 6.56 5.81
N PRO A 174 19.33 7.60 5.46
CA PRO A 174 19.07 7.93 4.06
C PRO A 174 20.35 8.36 3.34
N LEU A 175 20.48 7.97 2.07
CA LEU A 175 21.59 8.42 1.23
C LEU A 175 21.56 9.94 1.06
N GLY A 176 22.71 10.59 1.25
CA GLY A 176 22.83 12.05 1.18
C GLY A 176 22.38 12.80 2.43
N GLY A 177 21.96 12.10 3.50
CA GLY A 177 21.72 12.70 4.81
C GLY A 177 23.00 12.81 5.65
N GLU A 178 23.07 13.81 6.52
CA GLU A 178 24.14 13.93 7.52
C GLU A 178 23.70 13.31 8.85
N LEU A 179 24.60 12.58 9.53
CA LEU A 179 24.28 11.85 10.76
C LEU A 179 23.72 12.74 11.87
N GLU A 180 24.10 14.02 11.92
CA GLU A 180 23.61 14.94 12.95
C GLU A 180 22.10 15.24 12.86
N TYR A 181 21.51 15.05 11.67
CA TYR A 181 20.09 15.29 11.41
C TYR A 181 19.25 14.01 11.39
N VAL A 182 19.85 12.85 11.65
CA VAL A 182 19.14 11.57 11.71
C VAL A 182 18.55 11.37 13.11
N ASP A 183 17.31 10.88 13.19
CA ASP A 183 16.70 10.57 14.48
C ASP A 183 17.42 9.44 15.21
N ARG A 184 17.30 9.43 16.55
CA ARG A 184 18.02 8.47 17.40
C ARG A 184 17.63 7.02 17.11
N GLY A 185 16.38 6.76 16.73
CA GLY A 185 15.89 5.43 16.43
C GLY A 185 16.57 4.86 15.19
N THR A 186 16.56 5.65 14.11
CA THR A 186 17.23 5.29 12.85
C THR A 186 18.73 5.10 13.03
N LEU A 187 19.42 6.00 13.76
CA LEU A 187 20.85 5.85 14.05
C LEU A 187 21.16 4.58 14.85
N SER A 188 20.38 4.32 15.90
CA SER A 188 20.56 3.13 16.75
C SER A 188 20.37 1.83 15.94
N HIS A 189 19.33 1.78 15.10
CA HIS A 189 19.08 0.65 14.21
C HIS A 189 20.21 0.46 13.19
N ALA A 190 20.62 1.54 12.50
CA ALA A 190 21.69 1.49 11.51
C ALA A 190 23.02 1.04 12.13
N PHE A 191 23.35 1.50 13.34
CA PHE A 191 24.57 1.11 14.03
C PHE A 191 24.58 -0.37 14.44
N GLY A 192 23.42 -0.90 14.86
CA GLY A 192 23.23 -2.31 15.20
C GLY A 192 23.28 -3.24 13.98
N SER A 193 22.89 -2.75 12.80
CA SER A 193 22.83 -3.49 11.54
C SER A 193 24.02 -3.26 10.60
N ARG A 194 25.12 -2.70 11.12
CA ARG A 194 26.33 -2.42 10.32
C ARG A 194 26.85 -3.68 9.62
N SER A 195 27.18 -3.55 8.35
CA SER A 195 27.78 -4.60 7.52
C SER A 195 29.29 -4.39 7.37
N GLU A 196 30.03 -5.47 7.17
CA GLU A 196 31.44 -5.41 6.78
C GLU A 196 31.58 -4.73 5.41
N MET A 197 32.63 -3.92 5.22
CA MET A 197 32.97 -3.35 3.92
C MET A 197 33.94 -4.29 3.20
N PRO A 198 33.68 -4.63 1.92
CA PRO A 198 34.61 -5.42 1.11
C PRO A 198 35.90 -4.67 0.79
#